data_AF-A0A963BUH5-F1
#
_entry.id   AF-A0A963BUH5-F1
#
_cell.length_a   1.000
_cell.length_b   1.000
_cell.length_c   1.000
_cell.angle_alpha   90.00
_cell.angle_beta   90.00
_cell.angle_gamma   90.00
#
_symmetry.space_group_name_H-M   'P 1'
#
loop_
_entity.id
_entity.type
_entity.pdbx_description
1 polymer ?
#
loop_
_entity_poly.entity_id
_entity_poly.type
_entity_poly.pdbx_seq_one_letter_code
_entity_poly.pdbx_strand_id
1 'polypeptide(L)'
;MHSAESSTDFDTGERAKLLEVAQKSVYHGLEKSALLPVDPADYPEKFQQLRASFVTLNRFGKLRGCIGHLKAIQPLVSDVSENAYSAAFRDPRFSPLESSELEGLELHISVLTPATLIDFSSQEELLEKIRPGVDGLILKLGGQQGTFLPSVWESLPDARSFLQHLKLKAGLARDYWSDQIKVFRYQTESFAAPFPAVTLKKT
;
A
#
# COMPACT_ATOMS: atom_id res chain seq x y z
N MET A 1 1.13 -28.46 -4.27
CA MET A 1 0.83 -27.31 -3.40
C MET A 1 2.16 -26.67 -3.03
N HIS A 2 2.56 -25.61 -3.71
CA HIS A 2 3.70 -24.79 -3.29
C HIS A 2 3.10 -23.52 -2.69
N SER A 3 3.05 -23.48 -1.36
CA SER A 3 2.82 -22.26 -0.62
C SER A 3 3.99 -21.33 -0.94
N ALA A 4 3.75 -20.26 -1.69
CA ALA A 4 4.74 -19.22 -1.86
C ALA A 4 4.99 -18.62 -0.47
N GLU A 5 6.12 -18.96 0.14
CA GLU A 5 6.59 -18.32 1.37
C GLU A 5 6.71 -16.82 1.07
N SER A 6 5.77 -16.03 1.59
CA SER A 6 5.93 -14.59 1.65
C SER A 6 7.09 -14.33 2.59
N SER A 7 8.27 -14.03 2.05
CA SER A 7 9.38 -13.47 2.81
C SER A 7 8.86 -12.23 3.52
N THR A 8 8.64 -12.33 4.83
CA THR A 8 8.23 -11.20 5.66
C THR A 8 9.46 -10.35 5.95
N ASP A 9 9.52 -9.17 5.35
CA ASP A 9 10.62 -8.21 5.47
C ASP A 9 10.62 -7.55 6.86
N PHE A 10 9.45 -7.53 7.51
CA PHE A 10 9.26 -6.97 8.85
C PHE A 10 8.90 -8.05 9.88
N ASP A 11 9.65 -8.09 10.98
CA ASP A 11 9.31 -8.91 12.14
C ASP A 11 8.13 -8.34 12.94
N THR A 12 7.68 -9.06 13.97
CA THR A 12 6.51 -8.64 14.77
C THR A 12 6.74 -7.31 15.51
N GLY A 13 7.95 -7.07 16.01
CA GLY A 13 8.30 -5.81 16.68
C GLY A 13 8.38 -4.64 15.70
N GLU A 14 8.95 -4.88 14.52
CA GLU A 14 9.01 -3.89 13.44
C GLU A 14 7.60 -3.51 12.94
N ARG A 15 6.73 -4.49 12.73
CA ARG A 15 5.32 -4.27 12.38
C ARG A 15 4.58 -3.46 13.43
N ALA A 16 4.73 -3.83 14.71
CA ALA A 16 4.13 -3.10 15.82
C ALA A 16 4.62 -1.65 15.87
N LYS A 17 5.90 -1.40 15.56
CA LYS A 17 6.47 -0.05 15.54
C LYS A 17 5.89 0.81 14.41
N LEU A 18 5.72 0.26 13.21
CA LEU A 18 5.08 0.98 12.10
C LEU A 18 3.60 1.27 12.39
N LEU A 19 2.88 0.34 13.02
CA LEU A 19 1.52 0.55 13.49
C LEU A 19 1.46 1.67 14.55
N GLU A 20 2.39 1.69 15.50
CA GLU A 20 2.50 2.75 16.52
C GLU A 20 2.70 4.13 15.87
N VAL A 21 3.56 4.24 14.86
CA VAL A 21 3.78 5.50 14.13
C VAL A 21 2.50 5.96 13.44
N ALA A 22 1.82 5.05 12.73
CA ALA A 22 0.56 5.37 12.06
C ALA A 22 -0.52 5.82 13.06
N GLN A 23 -0.64 5.14 14.21
CA GLN A 23 -1.56 5.52 15.28
C GLN A 23 -1.24 6.90 15.85
N LYS A 24 0.05 7.18 16.15
CA LYS A 24 0.49 8.50 16.62
C LYS A 24 0.19 9.60 15.62
N SER A 25 0.33 9.32 14.32
CA SER A 25 0.00 10.28 13.27
C SER A 25 -1.49 10.64 13.24
N VAL A 26 -2.37 9.64 13.35
CA VAL A 26 -3.82 9.86 13.46
C VAL A 26 -4.17 10.64 14.74
N TYR A 27 -3.59 10.27 15.89
CA TYR A 27 -3.80 11.01 17.14
C TYR A 27 -3.34 12.46 17.06
N HIS A 28 -2.16 12.70 16.51
CA HIS A 28 -1.64 14.06 16.32
C HIS A 28 -2.55 14.89 15.41
N GLY A 29 -3.10 14.28 14.36
CA GLY A 29 -4.07 14.94 13.49
C GLY A 29 -5.38 15.28 14.19
N LEU A 30 -5.90 14.39 15.05
CA LEU A 30 -7.09 14.67 15.87
C LEU A 30 -6.86 15.82 16.86
N GLU A 31 -5.66 15.90 17.47
CA GLU A 31 -5.36 16.87 18.52
C GLU A 31 -4.89 18.23 17.99
N LYS A 32 -4.13 18.24 16.89
CA LYS A 32 -3.40 19.42 16.39
C LYS A 32 -3.82 19.83 14.99
N SER A 33 -4.63 19.05 14.29
CA SER A 33 -5.00 19.26 12.88
C SER A 33 -3.77 19.42 11.97
N ALA A 34 -2.70 18.67 12.27
CA ALA A 34 -1.41 18.76 11.58
C ALA A 34 -0.78 17.38 11.40
N LEU A 35 0.17 17.28 10.46
CA LEU A 35 1.00 16.09 10.29
C LEU A 35 1.91 15.90 11.49
N LEU A 36 2.10 14.65 11.92
CA LEU A 36 3.11 14.30 12.91
C LEU A 36 4.51 14.54 12.33
N PRO A 37 5.35 15.38 12.96
CA PRO A 37 6.75 15.49 12.58
C PRO A 37 7.47 14.16 12.85
N VAL A 38 8.09 13.61 11.82
CA VAL A 38 8.84 12.35 11.88
C VAL A 38 10.22 12.59 11.28
N ASP A 39 11.27 12.38 12.08
CA ASP A 39 12.63 12.28 11.58
C ASP A 39 12.96 10.80 11.35
N PRO A 40 13.24 10.37 10.11
CA PRO A 40 13.65 9.00 9.82
C PRO A 40 14.87 8.52 10.63
N ALA A 41 15.77 9.42 11.01
CA ALA A 41 16.99 9.09 11.75
C ALA A 41 16.70 8.49 13.15
N ASP A 42 15.51 8.73 13.70
CA ASP A 42 15.07 8.20 15.00
C ASP A 42 14.60 6.73 14.95
N TYR A 43 14.58 6.12 13.75
CA TYR A 43 14.00 4.81 13.51
C TYR A 43 15.02 3.80 12.97
N PRO A 44 14.76 2.48 13.07
CA PRO A 44 15.63 1.45 12.49
C PRO A 44 15.92 1.69 11.00
N GLU A 45 17.11 1.30 10.54
CA GLU A 45 17.58 1.53 9.16
C GLU A 45 16.59 1.06 8.09
N LYS A 46 15.92 -0.09 8.30
CA LYS A 46 14.88 -0.58 7.38
C LYS A 46 13.76 0.43 7.12
N PHE A 47 13.42 1.26 8.11
CA PHE A 47 12.34 2.24 7.99
C PHE A 47 12.81 3.55 7.35
N GLN A 48 14.12 3.74 7.27
CA GLN A 48 14.76 4.88 6.59
C GLN A 48 14.82 4.66 5.08
N GLN A 49 14.71 3.41 4.63
CA GLN A 49 14.74 3.07 3.21
C GLN A 49 13.53 3.63 2.46
N LEU A 50 13.76 4.00 1.19
CA LEU A 50 12.69 4.40 0.29
C LEU A 50 11.77 3.20 0.03
N ARG A 51 10.55 3.28 0.54
CA ARG A 51 9.48 2.30 0.31
C ARG A 51 8.17 3.02 0.08
N ALA A 52 7.24 2.32 -0.56
CA ALA A 52 5.88 2.81 -0.76
C ALA A 52 4.95 2.00 0.13
N SER A 53 3.96 2.65 0.73
CA SER A 53 2.98 2.01 1.58
C SER A 53 1.58 2.51 1.28
N PHE A 54 0.61 1.73 1.76
CA PHE A 54 -0.78 2.16 1.91
C PHE A 54 -1.15 2.00 3.38
N VAL A 55 -1.85 3.00 3.90
CA VAL A 55 -2.51 2.92 5.20
C VAL A 55 -4.01 2.90 4.96
N THR A 56 -4.66 1.89 5.52
CA THR A 56 -6.11 1.71 5.44
C THR A 56 -6.70 1.73 6.84
N LEU A 57 -7.76 2.50 7.02
CA LEU A 57 -8.57 2.54 8.20
C LEU A 57 -9.88 1.82 7.90
N ASN A 58 -10.20 0.82 8.71
CA ASN A 58 -11.50 0.15 8.70
C ASN A 58 -12.21 0.43 10.01
N ARG A 59 -13.50 0.70 9.99
CA ARG A 59 -14.31 0.84 11.20
C ARG A 59 -15.44 -0.17 11.17
N PHE A 60 -15.53 -1.02 12.19
CA PHE A 60 -16.48 -2.14 12.26
C PHE A 60 -16.49 -2.99 10.97
N GLY A 61 -15.29 -3.31 10.47
CA GLY A 61 -15.09 -4.10 9.24
C GLY A 61 -15.40 -3.39 7.92
N LYS A 62 -15.68 -2.07 7.94
CA LYS A 62 -15.96 -1.28 6.73
C LYS A 62 -14.87 -0.25 6.48
N LEU A 63 -14.52 -0.03 5.22
CA LEU A 63 -13.55 1.00 4.81
C LEU A 63 -13.97 2.39 5.32
N ARG A 64 -13.06 3.06 6.04
CA ARG A 64 -13.21 4.42 6.58
C ARG A 64 -12.20 5.42 5.99
N GLY A 65 -11.13 4.91 5.38
CA GLY A 65 -10.16 5.70 4.66
C GLY A 65 -9.02 4.83 4.14
N CYS A 66 -8.45 5.16 2.98
CA CYS A 66 -7.27 4.46 2.46
C CYS A 66 -6.47 5.41 1.57
N ILE A 67 -5.22 5.66 1.94
CA ILE A 67 -4.28 6.47 1.17
C ILE A 67 -2.94 5.77 1.12
N GLY A 68 -2.25 5.91 -0.01
CA GLY A 68 -0.91 5.38 -0.18
C GLY A 68 -0.28 5.80 -1.49
N HIS A 69 0.99 5.44 -1.64
CA HIS A 69 1.77 5.68 -2.84
C HIS A 69 2.17 4.36 -3.49
N LEU A 70 2.26 4.39 -4.82
CA LEU A 70 2.74 3.25 -5.61
C LEU A 70 4.23 3.33 -5.91
N LYS A 71 4.81 4.52 -5.74
CA LYS A 71 6.24 4.79 -5.92
C LYS A 71 6.83 5.16 -4.58
N ALA A 72 7.95 4.54 -4.23
CA ALA A 72 8.75 4.94 -3.10
C ALA A 72 9.38 6.31 -3.40
N ILE A 73 8.93 7.35 -2.69
CA ILE A 73 9.42 8.74 -2.86
C ILE A 73 10.04 9.30 -1.59
N GLN A 74 9.84 8.63 -0.46
CA GLN A 74 10.35 9.03 0.85
C GLN A 74 10.62 7.80 1.73
N PRO A 75 11.33 7.95 2.86
CA PRO A 75 11.54 6.89 3.83
C PRO A 75 10.21 6.25 4.29
N LEU A 76 10.22 4.94 4.50
CA LEU A 76 9.03 4.17 4.87
C LEU A 76 8.30 4.77 6.08
N VAL A 77 9.02 5.17 7.14
CA VAL A 77 8.38 5.71 8.35
C VAL A 77 7.65 7.02 8.07
N SER A 78 8.23 7.88 7.23
CA SER A 78 7.59 9.14 6.81
C SER A 78 6.37 8.85 5.95
N ASP A 79 6.48 7.91 4.98
CA ASP A 79 5.38 7.49 4.11
C ASP A 79 4.20 6.91 4.91
N VAL A 80 4.47 6.03 5.88
CA VAL A 80 3.45 5.46 6.76
C VAL A 80 2.79 6.56 7.61
N SER A 81 3.57 7.47 8.20
CA SER A 81 3.04 8.56 9.02
C SER A 81 2.12 9.48 8.21
N GLU A 82 2.56 9.92 7.03
CA GLU A 82 1.79 10.84 6.18
C GLU A 82 0.55 10.17 5.57
N ASN A 83 0.67 8.90 5.16
CA ASN A 83 -0.45 8.14 4.63
C ASN A 83 -1.48 7.84 5.72
N ALA A 84 -1.07 7.61 6.97
CA ALA A 84 -2.00 7.42 8.09
C ALA A 84 -2.83 8.69 8.36
N TYR A 85 -2.17 9.84 8.42
CA TYR A 85 -2.87 11.13 8.52
C TYR A 85 -3.80 11.33 7.32
N SER A 86 -3.32 11.09 6.11
CA SER A 86 -4.11 11.33 4.91
C SER A 86 -5.30 10.38 4.79
N ALA A 87 -5.15 9.12 5.18
CA ALA A 87 -6.27 8.17 5.25
C ALA A 87 -7.33 8.60 6.25
N ALA A 88 -6.94 9.20 7.38
CA ALA A 88 -7.88 9.70 8.38
C ALA A 88 -8.57 11.01 7.96
N PHE A 89 -7.84 11.96 7.36
CA PHE A 89 -8.32 13.34 7.25
C PHE A 89 -8.39 13.91 5.83
N ARG A 90 -7.82 13.22 4.84
CA ARG A 90 -7.67 13.73 3.47
C ARG A 90 -8.17 12.75 2.39
N ASP A 91 -8.71 11.60 2.75
CA ASP A 91 -9.37 10.72 1.77
C ASP A 91 -10.64 11.40 1.26
N PRO A 92 -10.71 11.80 -0.03
CA PRO A 92 -11.80 12.63 -0.55
C PRO A 92 -13.16 11.91 -0.57
N ARG A 93 -13.18 10.60 -0.32
CA ARG A 93 -14.42 9.80 -0.25
C ARG A 93 -15.11 9.91 1.11
N PHE A 94 -14.42 10.43 2.13
CA PHE A 94 -14.91 10.45 3.51
C PHE A 94 -14.69 11.82 4.15
N SER A 95 -15.53 12.16 5.13
CA SER A 95 -15.25 13.30 6.01
C SER A 95 -14.02 13.02 6.88
N PRO A 96 -13.30 14.05 7.35
CA PRO A 96 -12.20 13.87 8.29
C PRO A 96 -12.63 13.07 9.52
N LEU A 97 -11.77 12.17 9.98
CA LEU A 97 -12.01 11.31 11.14
C LEU A 97 -12.22 12.13 12.41
N GLU A 98 -13.22 11.77 13.22
CA GLU A 98 -13.45 12.35 14.53
C GLU A 98 -13.04 11.41 15.67
N SER A 99 -12.73 11.96 16.86
CA SER A 99 -12.34 11.16 18.03
C SER A 99 -13.43 10.16 18.47
N SER A 100 -14.70 10.46 18.20
CA SER A 100 -15.85 9.56 18.45
C SER A 100 -15.84 8.31 17.56
N GLU A 101 -15.09 8.33 16.46
CA GLU A 101 -15.00 7.25 15.48
C GLU A 101 -13.83 6.27 15.76
N LEU A 102 -13.01 6.54 16.79
CA LEU A 102 -11.91 5.64 17.16
C LEU A 102 -12.40 4.28 17.68
N GLU A 103 -13.61 4.23 18.24
CA GLU A 103 -14.22 2.97 18.65
C GLU A 103 -14.50 2.08 17.43
N GLY A 104 -13.97 0.85 17.49
CA GLY A 104 -14.09 -0.14 16.43
C GLY A 104 -13.22 0.13 15.20
N LEU A 105 -12.29 1.09 15.29
CA LEU A 105 -11.34 1.40 14.23
C LEU A 105 -10.19 0.37 14.24
N GLU A 106 -9.80 -0.08 13.07
CA GLU A 106 -8.67 -0.97 12.80
C GLU A 106 -7.76 -0.29 11.79
N LEU A 107 -6.45 -0.33 12.04
CA LEU A 107 -5.44 0.24 11.19
C LEU A 107 -4.67 -0.87 10.50
N HIS A 108 -4.62 -0.80 9.17
CA HIS A 108 -3.89 -1.73 8.31
C HIS A 108 -2.79 -0.98 7.58
N ILE A 109 -1.61 -1.58 7.52
CA ILE A 109 -0.47 -1.09 6.73
C ILE A 109 -0.14 -2.15 5.70
N SER A 110 0.00 -1.74 4.45
CA SER A 110 0.51 -2.56 3.36
C SER A 110 1.79 -1.92 2.83
N VAL A 111 2.94 -2.56 3.03
CA VAL A 111 4.23 -2.11 2.52
C VAL A 111 4.55 -2.82 1.21
N LEU A 112 4.86 -2.05 0.17
CA LEU A 112 5.24 -2.60 -1.12
C LEU A 112 6.72 -3.01 -1.09
N THR A 113 7.04 -4.19 -1.60
CA THR A 113 8.42 -4.56 -1.89
C THR A 113 8.97 -3.67 -3.01
N PRO A 114 10.29 -3.49 -3.11
CA PRO A 114 10.89 -2.89 -4.30
C PRO A 114 10.44 -3.64 -5.56
N ALA A 115 10.10 -2.90 -6.61
CA ALA A 115 9.64 -3.49 -7.85
C ALA A 115 10.83 -4.02 -8.66
N THR A 116 10.76 -5.27 -9.10
CA THR A 116 11.79 -5.93 -9.92
C THR A 116 11.32 -6.08 -11.35
N LEU A 117 12.22 -5.88 -12.32
CA LEU A 117 11.89 -6.05 -13.73
C LEU A 117 11.57 -7.53 -14.00
N ILE A 118 10.52 -7.78 -14.79
CA ILE A 118 10.24 -9.09 -15.35
C ILE A 118 10.89 -9.14 -16.73
N ASP A 119 11.86 -10.03 -16.91
CA ASP A 119 12.39 -10.33 -18.23
C ASP A 119 11.40 -11.22 -18.99
N PHE A 120 11.03 -10.84 -20.20
CA PHE A 120 10.18 -11.61 -21.12
C PHE A 120 10.45 -11.14 -22.56
N SER A 121 10.15 -12.00 -23.52
CA SER A 121 10.34 -11.74 -24.96
C SER A 121 9.01 -11.69 -25.72
N SER A 122 7.90 -12.03 -25.07
CA SER A 122 6.55 -11.99 -25.64
C SER A 122 5.49 -11.77 -24.57
N GLN A 123 4.27 -11.42 -25.01
CA GLN A 123 3.13 -11.25 -24.10
C GLN A 123 2.75 -12.58 -23.44
N GLU A 124 2.82 -13.66 -24.20
CA GLU A 124 2.49 -15.00 -23.74
C GLU A 124 3.46 -15.43 -22.64
N GLU A 125 4.77 -15.19 -22.82
CA GLU A 125 5.78 -15.45 -21.78
C GLU A 125 5.56 -14.59 -20.53
N LEU A 126 5.16 -13.32 -20.68
CA LEU A 126 4.81 -12.46 -19.55
C LEU A 126 3.63 -13.05 -18.76
N LEU A 127 2.58 -13.53 -19.45
CA LEU A 127 1.40 -14.13 -18.82
C LEU A 127 1.74 -15.40 -18.03
N GLU A 128 2.72 -16.19 -18.49
CA GLU A 128 3.23 -17.37 -17.77
C GLU A 128 4.05 -16.99 -16.53
N LYS A 129 4.70 -15.82 -16.54
CA LYS A 129 5.60 -15.36 -15.48
C LYS A 129 4.91 -14.61 -14.34
N ILE A 130 3.74 -14.03 -14.56
CA ILE A 130 2.99 -13.29 -13.53
C ILE A 130 2.17 -14.24 -12.66
N ARG A 131 2.06 -13.93 -11.37
CA ARG A 131 1.42 -14.80 -10.38
C ARG A 131 0.14 -14.16 -9.84
N PRO A 132 -1.05 -14.64 -10.24
CA PRO A 132 -2.31 -14.18 -9.70
C PRO A 132 -2.36 -14.27 -8.17
N GLY A 133 -2.94 -13.27 -7.52
CA GLY A 133 -3.04 -13.14 -6.07
C GLY A 133 -1.73 -12.79 -5.35
N VAL A 134 -0.59 -12.78 -6.05
CA VAL A 134 0.74 -12.56 -5.44
C VAL A 134 1.39 -11.29 -5.97
N ASP A 135 1.43 -11.12 -7.29
CA ASP A 135 2.20 -10.04 -7.92
C ASP A 135 1.36 -8.77 -8.11
N GLY A 136 1.81 -7.65 -7.56
CA GLY A 136 1.46 -6.33 -8.06
C GLY A 136 2.29 -6.02 -9.29
N LEU A 137 1.71 -5.38 -10.31
CA LEU A 137 2.40 -5.10 -11.56
C LEU A 137 2.44 -3.61 -11.85
N ILE A 138 3.58 -3.12 -12.32
CA ILE A 138 3.75 -1.80 -12.92
C ILE A 138 4.08 -2.01 -14.40
N LEU A 139 3.22 -1.51 -15.29
CA LEU A 139 3.44 -1.51 -16.73
C LEU A 139 3.90 -0.11 -17.15
N LYS A 140 4.99 -0.04 -17.93
CA LYS A 140 5.53 1.21 -18.47
C LYS A 140 5.77 1.13 -19.97
N LEU A 141 5.46 2.22 -20.69
CA LEU A 141 5.82 2.42 -22.08
C LEU A 141 5.99 3.92 -22.36
N GLY A 142 7.23 4.38 -22.54
CA GLY A 142 7.51 5.82 -22.67
C GLY A 142 6.97 6.62 -21.48
N GLY A 143 6.13 7.62 -21.74
CA GLY A 143 5.46 8.42 -20.70
C GLY A 143 4.20 7.77 -20.09
N GLN A 144 3.75 6.62 -20.62
CA GLN A 144 2.55 5.92 -20.16
C GLN A 144 2.89 4.92 -19.06
N GLN A 145 2.12 4.92 -17.97
CA GLN A 145 2.32 4.01 -16.85
C GLN A 145 0.99 3.64 -16.19
N GLY A 146 0.82 2.34 -15.91
CA GLY A 146 -0.29 1.81 -15.13
C GLY A 146 0.24 0.89 -14.03
N THR A 147 -0.51 0.76 -12.94
CA THR A 147 -0.18 -0.19 -11.86
C THR A 147 -1.42 -0.74 -11.19
N PHE A 148 -1.31 -2.00 -10.78
CA PHE A 148 -2.28 -2.71 -9.96
C PHE A 148 -1.59 -3.39 -8.77
N LEU A 149 -2.26 -3.33 -7.62
CA LEU A 149 -1.89 -4.06 -6.40
C LEU A 149 -2.25 -5.55 -6.55
N PRO A 150 -1.63 -6.44 -5.75
CA PRO A 150 -2.00 -7.86 -5.72
C PRO A 150 -3.51 -8.08 -5.44
N SER A 151 -4.14 -7.27 -4.59
CA SER A 151 -5.57 -7.42 -4.27
C SER A 151 -6.50 -7.25 -5.48
N VAL A 152 -6.07 -6.59 -6.56
CA VAL A 152 -6.90 -6.42 -7.77
C VAL A 152 -7.16 -7.76 -8.47
N TRP A 153 -6.31 -8.76 -8.27
CA TRP A 153 -6.51 -10.12 -8.78
C TRP A 153 -7.87 -10.71 -8.39
N GLU A 154 -8.41 -10.38 -7.21
CA GLU A 154 -9.69 -10.91 -6.74
C GLU A 154 -10.89 -10.39 -7.54
N SER A 155 -10.72 -9.27 -8.24
CA SER A 155 -11.76 -8.62 -9.05
C SER A 155 -11.71 -8.99 -10.54
N LEU A 156 -10.73 -9.78 -10.96
CA LEU A 156 -10.52 -10.12 -12.37
C LEU A 156 -10.37 -11.65 -12.54
N PRO A 157 -10.92 -12.23 -13.60
CA PRO A 157 -11.05 -13.68 -13.71
C PRO A 157 -9.73 -14.40 -13.99
N ASP A 158 -8.77 -13.74 -14.66
CA ASP A 158 -7.52 -14.36 -15.09
C ASP A 158 -6.38 -13.34 -15.39
N ALA A 159 -5.18 -13.87 -15.58
CA ALA A 159 -3.95 -13.14 -15.94
C ALA A 159 -4.10 -12.27 -17.19
N ARG A 160 -4.80 -12.75 -18.21
CA ARG A 160 -4.98 -12.03 -19.47
C ARG A 160 -5.88 -10.82 -19.27
N SER A 161 -6.98 -10.99 -18.57
CA SER A 161 -7.91 -9.94 -18.17
C SER A 161 -7.21 -8.89 -17.31
N PHE A 162 -6.40 -9.32 -16.34
CA PHE A 162 -5.60 -8.41 -15.51
C PHE A 162 -4.66 -7.55 -16.35
N LEU A 163 -3.88 -8.15 -17.25
CA LEU A 163 -2.94 -7.42 -18.09
C LEU A 163 -3.66 -6.46 -19.05
N GLN A 164 -4.80 -6.85 -19.62
CA GLN A 164 -5.63 -5.99 -20.48
C GLN A 164 -6.16 -4.76 -19.72
N HIS A 165 -6.67 -4.95 -18.50
CA HIS A 165 -7.14 -3.85 -17.66
C HIS A 165 -5.98 -2.95 -17.20
N LEU A 166 -4.81 -3.53 -16.95
CA LEU A 166 -3.61 -2.79 -16.59
C LEU A 166 -3.13 -1.90 -17.74
N LYS A 167 -3.19 -2.39 -18.99
CA LYS A 167 -2.91 -1.59 -20.20
C LYS A 167 -3.87 -0.41 -20.31
N LEU A 168 -5.18 -0.63 -20.14
CA LEU A 168 -6.15 0.46 -20.13
C LEU A 168 -5.83 1.50 -19.06
N LYS A 169 -5.48 1.05 -17.86
CA LYS A 169 -5.06 1.94 -16.76
C LYS A 169 -3.77 2.71 -17.08
N ALA A 170 -2.90 2.14 -17.90
CA ALA A 170 -1.70 2.81 -18.39
C ALA A 170 -1.99 3.79 -19.55
N GLY A 171 -3.22 3.84 -20.08
CA GLY A 171 -3.59 4.64 -21.25
C GLY A 171 -3.48 3.92 -22.59
N LEU A 172 -3.20 2.61 -22.59
CA LEU A 172 -3.04 1.78 -23.79
C LEU A 172 -4.33 1.04 -24.15
N ALA A 173 -4.51 0.67 -25.42
CA ALA A 173 -5.60 -0.23 -25.82
C ALA A 173 -5.40 -1.65 -25.24
N ARG A 174 -6.49 -2.40 -25.05
CA ARG A 174 -6.47 -3.73 -24.40
C ARG A 174 -5.57 -4.73 -25.14
N ASP A 175 -5.65 -4.70 -26.46
CA ASP A 175 -4.97 -5.57 -27.42
C ASP A 175 -3.61 -5.01 -27.86
N TYR A 176 -3.26 -3.78 -27.48
CA TYR A 176 -1.97 -3.18 -27.81
C TYR A 176 -0.81 -3.98 -27.24
N TRP A 177 0.23 -4.21 -28.06
CA TRP A 177 1.49 -4.82 -27.64
C TRP A 177 2.68 -4.13 -28.30
N SER A 178 3.80 -4.08 -27.58
CA SER A 178 5.09 -3.62 -28.09
C SER A 178 6.21 -4.22 -27.24
N ASP A 179 7.32 -4.58 -27.86
CA ASP A 179 8.52 -5.09 -27.18
C ASP A 179 9.22 -4.01 -26.34
N GLN A 180 8.79 -2.76 -26.45
CA GLN A 180 9.24 -1.66 -25.60
C GLN A 180 8.50 -1.60 -24.25
N ILE A 181 7.44 -2.40 -24.06
CA ILE A 181 6.74 -2.48 -22.78
C ILE A 181 7.67 -3.07 -21.74
N LYS A 182 7.82 -2.37 -20.61
CA LYS A 182 8.51 -2.89 -19.42
C LYS A 182 7.48 -3.19 -18.35
N VAL A 183 7.55 -4.39 -17.79
CA VAL A 183 6.70 -4.78 -16.66
C VAL A 183 7.58 -5.07 -15.46
N PHE A 184 7.24 -4.45 -14.34
CA PHE A 184 7.88 -4.69 -13.05
C PHE A 184 6.88 -5.39 -12.14
N ARG A 185 7.34 -6.36 -11.34
CA ARG A 185 6.55 -6.98 -10.28
C ARG A 185 6.95 -6.44 -8.92
N TYR A 186 6.01 -6.34 -8.00
CA TYR A 186 6.24 -6.14 -6.58
C TYR A 186 5.23 -6.98 -5.79
N GLN A 187 5.43 -7.12 -4.50
CA GLN A 187 4.51 -7.77 -3.58
C GLN A 187 4.11 -6.79 -2.48
N THR A 188 3.10 -7.14 -1.70
CA THR A 188 2.67 -6.36 -0.54
C THR A 188 2.77 -7.21 0.71
N GLU A 189 3.51 -6.74 1.71
CA GLU A 189 3.43 -7.27 3.05
C GLU A 189 2.40 -6.45 3.83
N SER A 190 1.38 -7.11 4.39
CA SER A 190 0.29 -6.44 5.09
C SER A 190 0.17 -6.91 6.54
N PHE A 191 -0.07 -5.97 7.43
CA PHE A 191 -0.29 -6.22 8.85
C PHE A 191 -1.26 -5.19 9.42
N ALA A 192 -1.96 -5.55 10.49
CA ALA A 192 -3.01 -4.72 11.06
C ALA A 192 -3.05 -4.82 12.58
N ALA A 193 -3.62 -3.81 13.22
CA ALA A 193 -3.96 -3.84 14.63
C ALA A 193 -5.23 -3.02 14.89
N PRO A 194 -6.01 -3.39 15.93
CA PRO A 194 -7.04 -2.52 16.48
C PRO A 194 -6.44 -1.17 16.84
N PHE A 195 -7.18 -0.09 16.59
CA PHE A 195 -6.80 1.22 17.07
C PHE A 195 -6.99 1.25 18.59
N PRO A 196 -5.97 1.65 19.36
CA PRO A 196 -6.07 1.62 20.82
C PRO A 196 -7.17 2.58 21.27
N ALA A 197 -8.08 2.12 22.11
CA ALA A 197 -9.10 2.98 22.69
C ALA A 197 -8.45 4.07 23.54
N VAL A 198 -8.88 5.32 23.37
CA VAL A 198 -8.50 6.40 24.29
C VAL A 198 -9.08 6.05 25.65
N THR A 199 -8.23 5.60 26.57
CA THR A 199 -8.62 5.57 27.97
C THR A 199 -8.67 7.03 28.42
N LEU A 200 -9.84 7.65 28.32
CA LEU A 200 -10.09 8.92 28.98
C LEU A 200 -9.85 8.69 30.48
N LYS A 201 -8.67 9.09 30.97
CA LYS A 201 -8.48 9.29 32.40
C LYS A 201 -9.47 10.40 32.78
N LYS A 202 -10.62 10.00 33.33
CA LYS A 202 -11.48 10.90 34.09
C LYS A 202 -10.58 11.50 35.17
N THR A 203 -10.24 12.77 35.02
CA THR A 203 -9.62 13.57 36.07
C THR A 203 -10.68 14.53 36.57
#